data_AF-A0A238U584-F1
#
_entry.id   AF-A0A238U584-F1
#
_cell.length_a   1.000
_cell.length_b   1.000
_cell.length_c   1.000
_cell.angle_alpha   90.00
_cell.angle_beta   90.00
_cell.angle_gamma   90.00
#
_symmetry.space_group_name_H-M   'P 1'
#
loop_
_entity.id
_entity.type
_entity.pdbx_description
1 polymer ?
#
loop_
_entity_poly.entity_id
_entity_poly.type
_entity_poly.pdbx_seq_one_letter_code
_entity_poly.pdbx_strand_id
1 'polypeptide(L)'
;MQYWYNVKLELTISKVLFFIGFMSVGLYSLAKDWRNFLTKTMIGAFGICFVLNLHLWTEYYKSLQKQKRLTEYYELDTCEKMKNRFSIDLKKGELKYFHFGIGSIIGMDEILGSKYNIEYYSMGCILRSEMECYNKLIDKHLKKKFNKSISDIQKETDFYKLTESE
;
A
#
# COMPACT_ATOMS: atom_id res chain seq x y z
N MET A 1 -7.13 -6.06 1.55
CA MET A 1 -8.23 -6.21 0.57
C MET A 1 -8.73 -4.86 0.02
N GLN A 2 -8.79 -3.79 0.83
CA GLN A 2 -9.10 -2.41 0.41
C GLN A 2 -8.27 -1.90 -0.80
N TYR A 3 -6.97 -2.19 -0.83
CA TYR A 3 -6.07 -1.69 -1.87
C TYR A 3 -6.37 -2.28 -3.27
N TRP A 4 -6.74 -3.57 -3.33
CA TRP A 4 -7.20 -4.20 -4.58
C TRP A 4 -8.49 -3.58 -5.12
N TYR A 5 -9.36 -3.09 -4.22
CA TYR A 5 -10.59 -2.41 -4.59
C TYR A 5 -10.31 -1.03 -5.21
N ASN A 6 -9.42 -0.25 -4.60
CA ASN A 6 -9.03 1.06 -5.12
C ASN A 6 -8.32 0.97 -6.48
N VAL A 7 -7.37 0.04 -6.63
CA VAL A 7 -6.69 -0.19 -7.92
C VAL A 7 -7.68 -0.60 -9.01
N LYS A 8 -8.67 -1.45 -8.69
CA LYS A 8 -9.69 -1.88 -9.67
C LYS A 8 -10.59 -0.73 -10.11
N LEU A 9 -10.93 0.17 -9.20
CA LEU A 9 -11.71 1.38 -9.49
C LEU A 9 -10.92 2.33 -10.40
N GLU A 10 -9.68 2.64 -10.06
CA GLU A 10 -8.79 3.50 -10.83
C GLU A 10 -8.53 2.96 -12.24
N LEU A 11 -8.36 1.64 -12.38
CA LEU A 11 -8.18 0.99 -13.67
C LEU A 11 -9.44 1.07 -14.55
N THR A 12 -10.62 1.00 -13.92
CA THR A 12 -11.91 1.14 -14.62
C THR A 12 -12.11 2.58 -15.10
N ILE A 13 -11.79 3.56 -14.26
CA ILE A 13 -11.81 5.00 -14.60
C ILE A 13 -10.82 5.27 -15.76
N SER A 14 -9.61 4.71 -15.70
CA SER A 14 -8.59 4.87 -16.75
C SER A 14 -9.09 4.35 -18.11
N LYS A 15 -9.78 3.19 -18.16
CA LYS A 15 -10.40 2.67 -19.40
C LYS A 15 -11.45 3.62 -19.98
N VAL A 16 -12.31 4.19 -19.14
CA VAL A 16 -13.35 5.14 -19.58
C VAL A 16 -12.70 6.41 -20.12
N LEU A 17 -11.69 6.95 -19.43
CA LEU A 17 -10.94 8.13 -19.87
C LEU A 17 -10.22 7.89 -21.20
N PHE A 18 -9.67 6.69 -21.40
CA PHE A 18 -9.03 6.31 -22.67
C PHE A 18 -10.02 6.31 -23.84
N PHE A 19 -11.24 5.80 -23.62
CA PHE A 19 -12.31 5.81 -24.62
C PHE A 19 -12.79 7.24 -24.96
N ILE A 20 -12.94 8.09 -23.95
CA ILE A 20 -13.26 9.53 -24.14
C ILE A 20 -12.15 10.23 -24.92
N GLY A 21 -10.89 9.91 -24.63
CA GLY A 21 -9.72 10.39 -25.38
C GLY A 21 -9.76 9.99 -26.86
N PHE A 22 -10.19 8.77 -27.17
CA PHE A 22 -10.34 8.30 -28.55
C PHE A 22 -11.47 9.02 -29.30
N MET A 23 -12.62 9.23 -28.64
CA MET A 23 -13.75 9.96 -29.22
C MET A 23 -13.43 11.43 -29.52
N SER A 24 -12.60 12.06 -28.69
CA SER A 24 -12.18 13.45 -28.88
C SER A 24 -11.23 13.64 -30.08
N VAL A 25 -10.43 12.63 -30.45
CA VAL A 25 -9.64 12.62 -31.71
C VAL A 25 -10.55 12.60 -32.94
N GLY A 26 -11.69 11.89 -32.87
CA GLY A 26 -12.70 11.90 -33.93
C GLY A 26 -13.30 13.28 -34.14
N LEU A 27 -13.70 13.96 -33.07
CA LEU A 27 -14.26 15.32 -33.11
C LEU A 27 -13.25 16.38 -33.60
N TYR A 28 -11.97 16.22 -33.26
CA TYR A 28 -10.88 17.07 -33.74
C TYR A 28 -10.74 17.07 -35.27
N SER A 29 -11.11 15.98 -35.94
CA SER A 29 -11.04 15.87 -37.41
C SER A 29 -12.14 16.67 -38.12
N LEU A 30 -13.22 17.03 -37.43
CA LEU A 30 -14.35 17.78 -37.98
C LEU A 30 -14.26 19.30 -37.73
N ALA A 31 -13.52 19.73 -36.70
CA ALA A 31 -13.42 21.13 -36.27
C ALA A 31 -12.18 21.85 -36.85
N LYS A 32 -12.14 22.04 -38.18
CA LYS A 32 -10.97 22.53 -38.93
C LYS A 32 -10.46 23.92 -38.50
N ASP A 33 -11.36 24.82 -38.11
CA ASP A 33 -11.04 26.21 -37.75
C ASP A 33 -10.52 26.37 -36.31
N TRP A 34 -10.87 25.45 -35.42
CA TRP A 34 -10.47 25.46 -34.00
C TRP A 34 -9.31 24.52 -33.70
N ARG A 35 -8.75 23.92 -34.75
CA ARG A 35 -7.79 22.82 -34.68
C ARG A 35 -6.59 23.17 -33.81
N ASN A 36 -5.95 24.32 -34.01
CA ASN A 36 -4.77 24.73 -33.23
C ASN A 36 -5.05 24.90 -31.72
N PHE A 37 -6.25 25.38 -31.34
CA PHE A 37 -6.64 25.49 -29.94
C PHE A 37 -6.92 24.10 -29.35
N LEU A 38 -7.65 23.26 -30.09
CA LEU A 38 -7.97 21.89 -29.69
C LEU A 38 -6.71 21.01 -29.57
N THR A 39 -5.68 21.20 -30.41
CA THR A 39 -4.42 20.44 -30.29
C THR A 39 -3.71 20.79 -28.98
N LYS A 40 -3.65 22.07 -28.62
CA LYS A 40 -3.00 22.53 -27.38
C LYS A 40 -3.70 21.99 -26.13
N THR A 41 -5.03 22.03 -26.11
CA THR A 41 -5.81 21.47 -24.99
C THR A 41 -5.68 19.94 -24.93
N MET A 42 -5.67 19.25 -26.09
CA MET A 42 -5.47 17.81 -26.17
C MET A 42 -4.09 17.39 -25.65
N ILE A 43 -3.02 18.09 -26.04
CA ILE A 43 -1.66 17.81 -25.54
C ILE A 43 -1.59 18.04 -24.03
N GLY A 44 -2.20 19.11 -23.52
CA GLY A 44 -2.25 19.39 -22.09
C GLY A 44 -2.98 18.31 -21.30
N ALA A 45 -4.17 17.91 -21.75
CA ALA A 45 -4.95 16.83 -21.14
C ALA A 45 -4.21 15.48 -21.20
N PHE A 46 -3.58 15.17 -22.34
CA PHE A 46 -2.78 13.95 -22.49
C PHE A 46 -1.59 13.93 -21.52
N GLY A 47 -0.89 15.05 -21.35
CA GLY A 47 0.21 15.16 -20.39
C GLY A 47 -0.23 14.89 -18.94
N ILE A 48 -1.35 15.47 -18.52
CA ILE A 48 -1.92 15.23 -17.18
C ILE A 48 -2.28 13.76 -17.01
N CYS A 49 -3.02 13.18 -17.98
CA CYS A 49 -3.40 11.77 -17.95
C CYS A 49 -2.17 10.86 -17.91
N PHE A 50 -1.12 11.17 -18.68
CA PHE A 50 0.10 10.38 -18.72
C PHE A 50 0.82 10.36 -17.37
N VAL A 51 0.98 11.53 -16.72
CA VAL A 51 1.58 11.63 -15.39
C VAL A 51 0.79 10.84 -14.35
N LEU A 52 -0.55 10.95 -14.36
CA LEU A 52 -1.42 10.19 -13.46
C LEU A 52 -1.29 8.69 -13.68
N ASN A 53 -1.31 8.22 -14.94
CA ASN A 53 -1.15 6.79 -15.23
C ASN A 53 0.24 6.27 -14.84
N LEU A 54 1.29 7.08 -14.99
CA LEU A 54 2.64 6.70 -14.59
C LEU A 54 2.77 6.59 -13.06
N HIS A 55 2.12 7.49 -12.32
CA HIS A 55 2.01 7.40 -10.86
C HIS A 55 1.26 6.14 -10.42
N LEU A 56 0.10 5.87 -11.01
CA LEU A 56 -0.70 4.66 -10.74
C LEU A 56 0.06 3.37 -11.06
N TRP A 57 0.78 3.33 -12.18
CA TRP A 57 1.62 2.19 -12.54
C TRP A 57 2.70 1.92 -11.50
N THR A 58 3.33 2.98 -11.00
CA THR A 58 4.37 2.89 -9.98
C THR A 58 3.81 2.33 -8.66
N GLU A 59 2.65 2.83 -8.22
CA GLU A 59 1.96 2.32 -7.03
C GLU A 59 1.52 0.86 -7.19
N TYR A 60 0.97 0.52 -8.35
CA TYR A 60 0.59 -0.86 -8.68
C TYR A 60 1.79 -1.82 -8.60
N TYR A 61 2.92 -1.41 -9.19
CA TYR A 61 4.14 -2.22 -9.18
C TYR A 61 4.69 -2.42 -7.77
N LYS A 62 4.71 -1.37 -6.93
CA LYS A 62 5.09 -1.49 -5.51
C LYS A 62 4.18 -2.48 -4.77
N SER A 63 2.87 -2.39 -5.00
CA SER A 63 1.89 -3.29 -4.39
C SER A 63 2.10 -4.74 -4.80
N LEU A 64 2.38 -5.00 -6.09
CA LEU A 64 2.74 -6.33 -6.58
C LEU A 64 4.00 -6.88 -5.91
N GLN A 65 5.05 -6.07 -5.77
CA GLN A 65 6.27 -6.51 -5.08
C GLN A 65 6.00 -6.84 -3.61
N LYS A 66 5.21 -6.01 -2.92
CA LYS A 66 4.81 -6.25 -1.53
C LYS A 66 4.01 -7.55 -1.39
N GLN A 67 3.11 -7.83 -2.32
CA GLN A 67 2.35 -9.08 -2.35
C GLN A 67 3.25 -10.29 -2.59
N LYS A 68 4.19 -10.21 -3.53
CA LYS A 68 5.18 -11.28 -3.76
C LYS A 68 5.97 -11.61 -2.49
N ARG A 69 6.47 -10.58 -1.79
CA ARG A 69 7.16 -10.76 -0.50
C ARG A 69 6.24 -11.39 0.54
N LEU A 70 4.98 -10.96 0.61
CA LEU A 70 4.00 -11.54 1.54
C LEU A 70 3.74 -13.03 1.24
N THR A 71 3.68 -13.43 -0.02
CA THR A 71 3.50 -14.83 -0.43
C THR A 71 4.58 -15.75 0.15
N GLU A 72 5.83 -15.29 0.28
CA GLU A 72 6.88 -16.08 0.93
C GLU A 72 6.52 -16.44 2.39
N TYR A 73 5.86 -15.54 3.12
CA TYR A 73 5.40 -15.83 4.49
C TYR A 73 4.18 -16.75 4.50
N TYR A 74 3.43 -16.81 3.40
CA TYR A 74 2.31 -17.72 3.32
C TYR A 74 2.75 -19.19 3.30
N GLU A 75 3.91 -19.48 2.71
CA GLU A 75 4.53 -20.81 2.62
C GLU A 75 5.14 -21.28 3.96
N LEU A 76 5.30 -20.37 4.94
CA LEU A 76 5.80 -20.67 6.27
C LEU A 76 4.65 -21.13 7.17
N ASP A 77 4.23 -22.37 6.96
CA ASP A 77 3.09 -23.04 7.60
C ASP A 77 3.33 -23.51 9.05
N THR A 78 4.46 -23.18 9.66
CA THR A 78 4.69 -23.45 11.09
C THR A 78 5.29 -22.27 11.83
N CYS A 79 4.98 -22.17 13.13
CA CYS A 79 5.59 -21.17 14.01
C CYS A 79 7.13 -21.30 14.09
N GLU A 80 7.69 -22.49 13.92
CA GLU A 80 9.14 -22.70 13.91
C GLU A 80 9.78 -22.08 12.67
N LYS A 81 9.19 -22.33 11.48
CA LYS A 81 9.61 -21.67 10.24
C LYS A 81 9.53 -20.16 10.36
N MET A 82 8.46 -19.63 10.96
CA MET A 82 8.30 -18.18 11.18
C MET A 82 9.30 -17.60 12.20
N LYS A 83 9.64 -18.32 13.28
CA LYS A 83 10.70 -17.92 14.23
C LYS A 83 12.07 -17.87 13.56
N ASN A 84 12.37 -18.86 12.71
CA ASN A 84 13.61 -18.91 11.94
C ASN A 84 13.66 -17.74 10.95
N ARG A 85 12.55 -17.46 10.26
CA ARG A 85 12.43 -16.30 9.36
C ARG A 85 12.63 -14.98 10.11
N PHE A 86 12.01 -14.80 11.27
CA PHE A 86 12.23 -13.63 12.13
C PHE A 86 13.71 -13.41 12.45
N SER A 87 14.44 -14.48 12.77
CA SER A 87 15.87 -14.38 13.11
C SER A 87 16.73 -13.91 11.92
N ILE A 88 16.37 -14.34 10.71
CA ILE A 88 17.01 -13.91 9.46
C ILE A 88 16.67 -12.44 9.17
N ASP A 89 15.38 -12.11 9.23
CA ASP A 89 14.85 -10.76 8.99
C ASP A 89 15.44 -9.75 9.97
N LEU A 90 15.58 -10.13 11.24
CA LEU A 90 16.21 -9.31 12.28
C LEU A 90 17.68 -9.00 11.96
N LYS A 91 18.45 -9.99 11.48
CA LYS A 91 19.86 -9.79 11.08
C LYS A 91 19.98 -8.88 9.87
N LYS A 92 19.03 -8.97 8.93
CA LYS A 92 18.98 -8.13 7.73
C LYS A 92 18.41 -6.73 7.99
N GLY A 93 17.78 -6.51 9.15
CA GLY A 93 17.07 -5.27 9.44
C GLY A 93 15.80 -5.10 8.61
N GLU A 94 15.22 -6.19 8.11
CA GLU A 94 14.00 -6.17 7.32
C GLU A 94 12.89 -6.78 8.18
N LEU A 95 12.38 -6.09 9.18
CA LEU A 95 11.33 -6.65 10.05
C LEU A 95 9.92 -6.40 9.48
N LYS A 96 8.97 -7.27 9.79
CA LYS A 96 7.62 -7.27 9.23
C LYS A 96 6.61 -7.35 10.36
N TYR A 97 5.43 -6.75 10.21
CA TYR A 97 4.34 -6.87 11.18
C TYR A 97 3.03 -7.16 10.46
N PHE A 98 2.32 -8.20 10.91
CA PHE A 98 1.10 -8.70 10.29
C PHE A 98 -0.10 -8.30 11.15
N HIS A 99 -0.82 -7.26 10.77
CA HIS A 99 -2.01 -6.82 11.49
C HIS A 99 -3.24 -7.63 11.07
N PHE A 100 -3.91 -8.23 12.06
CA PHE A 100 -5.18 -8.92 11.91
C PHE A 100 -6.29 -8.07 12.52
N GLY A 101 -7.39 -7.89 11.79
CA GLY A 101 -8.51 -7.08 12.25
C GLY A 101 -9.32 -6.48 11.11
N ILE A 102 -10.34 -5.70 11.47
CA ILE A 102 -11.18 -5.00 10.52
C ILE A 102 -10.38 -3.82 9.96
N GLY A 103 -9.96 -3.93 8.70
CA GLY A 103 -9.23 -2.87 8.00
C GLY A 103 -7.76 -2.73 8.38
N SER A 104 -7.11 -1.73 7.77
CA SER A 104 -5.78 -1.26 8.15
C SER A 104 -5.90 -0.19 9.21
N ILE A 105 -4.99 -0.17 10.17
CA ILE A 105 -4.88 0.95 11.11
C ILE A 105 -4.19 2.10 10.38
N ILE A 106 -4.85 3.24 10.29
CA ILE A 106 -4.34 4.44 9.59
C ILE A 106 -3.04 4.89 10.26
N GLY A 107 -2.01 5.15 9.46
CA GLY A 107 -0.70 5.65 9.91
C GLY A 107 0.23 4.59 10.52
N MET A 108 -0.22 3.34 10.68
CA MET A 108 0.65 2.28 11.22
C MET A 108 1.78 1.88 10.27
N ASP A 109 1.53 1.91 8.97
CA ASP A 109 2.54 1.65 7.96
C ASP A 109 3.63 2.74 7.93
N GLU A 110 3.22 3.99 8.05
CA GLU A 110 4.13 5.12 8.11
C GLU A 110 5.00 5.10 9.38
N ILE A 111 4.39 4.96 10.56
CA ILE A 111 5.13 5.02 11.83
C ILE A 111 6.06 3.80 12.00
N LEU A 112 5.61 2.59 11.65
CA LEU A 112 6.44 1.38 11.72
C LEU A 112 7.58 1.43 10.72
N GLY A 113 7.33 1.89 9.49
CA GLY A 113 8.36 2.02 8.46
C GLY A 113 9.41 3.06 8.83
N SER A 114 8.98 4.28 9.16
CA SER A 114 9.88 5.43 9.38
C SER A 114 10.68 5.36 10.68
N LYS A 115 10.04 5.01 11.81
CA LYS A 115 10.69 5.05 13.14
C LYS A 115 11.31 3.73 13.54
N TYR A 116 10.73 2.61 13.11
CA TYR A 116 11.08 1.28 13.59
C TYR A 116 11.67 0.37 12.51
N ASN A 117 11.66 0.80 11.24
CA ASN A 117 12.08 0.02 10.08
C ASN A 117 11.37 -1.35 10.00
N ILE A 118 10.06 -1.33 10.25
CA ILE A 118 9.18 -2.51 10.20
C ILE A 118 8.16 -2.32 9.09
N GLU A 119 8.10 -3.25 8.14
CA GLU A 119 7.12 -3.26 7.07
C GLU A 119 5.76 -3.77 7.58
N TYR A 120 4.73 -2.93 7.48
CA TYR A 120 3.37 -3.24 7.93
C TYR A 120 2.54 -3.94 6.85
N TYR A 121 1.87 -5.03 7.21
CA TYR A 121 0.90 -5.74 6.38
C TYR A 121 -0.47 -5.78 7.07
N SER A 122 -1.49 -5.21 6.43
CA SER A 122 -2.88 -5.39 6.85
C SER A 122 -3.44 -6.67 6.23
N MET A 123 -3.58 -7.70 7.06
CA MET A 123 -4.03 -9.04 6.68
C MET A 123 -5.56 -9.17 6.68
N GLY A 124 -6.27 -8.17 7.20
CA GLY A 124 -7.71 -8.23 7.41
C GLY A 124 -8.07 -9.29 8.46
N CYS A 125 -9.23 -9.94 8.28
CA CYS A 125 -9.73 -10.95 9.22
C CYS A 125 -9.13 -12.35 9.02
N ILE A 126 -8.16 -12.52 8.10
CA ILE A 126 -7.53 -13.81 7.84
C ILE A 126 -6.45 -14.06 8.89
N LEU A 127 -6.87 -14.54 10.06
CA LEU A 127 -5.98 -14.87 11.16
C LEU A 127 -5.06 -16.04 10.77
N ARG A 128 -3.76 -15.92 11.06
CA ARG A 128 -2.78 -16.99 10.87
C ARG A 128 -1.87 -17.09 12.10
N SER A 129 -1.97 -18.21 12.81
CA SER A 129 -1.22 -18.46 14.04
C SER A 129 0.30 -18.41 13.83
N GLU A 130 0.80 -18.80 12.66
CA GLU A 130 2.23 -18.75 12.35
C GLU A 130 2.75 -17.30 12.27
N MET A 131 1.96 -16.41 11.67
CA MET A 131 2.25 -14.97 11.61
C MET A 131 2.10 -14.28 12.96
N GLU A 132 1.17 -14.75 13.81
CA GLU A 132 1.13 -14.31 15.21
C GLU A 132 2.38 -14.70 16.00
N CYS A 133 2.92 -15.90 15.76
CA CYS A 133 4.19 -16.31 16.34
C CYS A 133 5.33 -15.35 15.99
N TYR A 134 5.37 -14.86 14.74
CA TYR A 134 6.30 -13.82 14.32
C TYR A 134 6.03 -12.47 15.03
N ASN A 135 4.77 -12.02 15.07
CA ASN A 135 4.39 -10.77 15.73
C ASN A 135 4.75 -10.75 17.23
N LYS A 136 4.64 -11.89 17.93
CA LYS A 136 5.07 -12.00 19.34
C LYS A 136 6.57 -11.74 19.50
N LEU A 137 7.39 -12.10 18.51
CA LEU A 137 8.83 -11.83 18.52
C LEU A 137 9.12 -10.36 18.19
N ILE A 138 8.34 -9.77 17.29
CA ILE A 138 8.40 -8.33 17.00
C ILE A 138 8.10 -7.52 18.26
N ASP A 139 7.02 -7.83 18.98
CA ASP A 139 6.68 -7.12 20.22
C ASP A 139 7.78 -7.24 21.27
N LYS A 140 8.37 -8.43 21.42
CA LYS A 140 9.55 -8.63 22.29
C LYS A 140 10.75 -7.81 21.84
N HIS A 141 11.02 -7.75 20.54
CA HIS A 141 12.12 -6.94 19.99
C HIS A 141 11.90 -5.45 20.26
N LEU A 142 10.68 -4.96 20.01
CA LEU A 142 10.31 -3.57 20.24
C LEU A 142 10.44 -3.19 21.72
N LYS A 143 9.95 -4.04 22.63
CA LYS A 143 10.12 -3.85 24.07
C LYS A 143 11.59 -3.81 24.47
N LYS A 144 12.42 -4.72 23.94
CA LYS A 144 13.84 -4.77 24.26
C LYS A 144 14.63 -3.56 23.72
N LYS A 145 14.34 -3.12 22.50
CA LYS A 145 15.14 -2.09 21.80
C LYS A 145 14.63 -0.67 22.03
N PHE A 146 13.31 -0.50 22.17
CA PHE A 146 12.66 0.81 22.20
C PHE A 146 11.78 1.02 23.44
N ASN A 147 11.66 0.02 24.32
CA ASN A 147 10.78 0.04 25.48
C ASN A 147 9.32 0.35 25.12
N LYS A 148 8.85 -0.15 23.97
CA LYS A 148 7.48 0.04 23.47
C LYS A 148 6.90 -1.27 22.98
N SER A 149 5.60 -1.44 23.18
CA SER A 149 4.80 -2.48 22.54
C SER A 149 4.18 -1.98 21.23
N ILE A 150 3.65 -2.89 20.42
CA ILE A 150 2.85 -2.49 19.25
C ILE A 150 1.64 -1.62 19.66
N SER A 151 0.99 -1.94 20.79
CA SER A 151 -0.14 -1.15 21.29
C SER A 151 0.25 0.28 21.69
N ASP A 152 1.47 0.49 22.21
CA ASP A 152 1.95 1.85 22.52
C ASP A 152 2.17 2.64 21.24
N ILE A 153 2.75 2.00 20.22
CA ILE A 153 2.99 2.60 18.91
C ILE A 153 1.66 2.96 18.21
N GLN A 154 0.63 2.12 18.34
CA GLN A 154 -0.70 2.41 17.79
C GLN A 154 -1.26 3.73 18.34
N LYS A 155 -1.08 4.01 19.64
CA LYS A 155 -1.53 5.26 20.26
C LYS A 155 -0.78 6.49 19.76
N GLU A 156 0.42 6.32 19.21
CA GLU A 156 1.17 7.43 18.62
C GLU A 156 0.67 7.85 17.23
N THR A 157 -0.15 7.02 16.58
CA THR A 157 -0.73 7.36 15.28
C THR A 157 -1.67 8.56 15.42
N ASP A 158 -1.64 9.45 14.44
CA ASP A 158 -2.42 10.70 14.51
C ASP A 158 -3.93 10.44 14.58
N PHE A 159 -4.40 9.29 14.09
CA PHE A 159 -5.77 8.85 14.27
C PHE A 159 -6.16 8.70 15.75
N TYR A 160 -5.30 8.10 16.58
CA TYR A 160 -5.58 7.95 18.02
C TYR A 160 -5.53 9.28 18.77
N LYS A 161 -4.62 10.19 18.39
CA LYS A 161 -4.56 11.53 18.97
C LYS A 161 -5.83 12.36 18.70
N LEU A 162 -6.46 12.15 17.55
CA LEU A 162 -7.71 12.83 17.17
C LEU A 162 -8.92 12.29 17.95
N THR A 163 -8.90 11.02 18.38
CA THR A 163 -9.99 10.41 19.16
C THR A 163 -9.88 10.59 20.68
N GLU A 164 -8.70 10.98 21.20
CA GLU A 164 -8.51 11.31 22.64
C GLU A 164 -8.79 12.80 22.97
N SER A 165 -9.02 13.64 21.95
CA SER A 165 -9.30 15.08 22.12
C SER A 165 -10.80 15.43 22.24
N GLU A 166 -11.68 14.44 22.37
CA GLU A 166 -13.12 14.57 22.68
C GLU A 166 -13.41 14.06 24.10
#